data_AF-A0AAJ4A9H2-F1
#
_entry.id   AF-A0AAJ4A9H2-F1
#
_cell.length_a   1.000
_cell.length_b   1.000
_cell.length_c   1.000
_cell.angle_alpha   90.00
_cell.angle_beta   90.00
_cell.angle_gamma   90.00
#
_symmetry.space_group_name_H-M   'P 1'
#
loop_
_entity.id
_entity.type
_entity.pdbx_description
1 polymer ?
#
loop_
_entity_poly.entity_id
_entity_poly.type
_entity_poly.pdbx_seq_one_letter_code
_entity_poly.pdbx_strand_id
1 'polypeptide(L)'
;MNLDELVTSIPEADLKAELSQWVDEWKKDSSDVNRLYELIAKWHGNTWFVDQAAQDGFWANLQSFKQQAIDGLGGMTVNERLYWFGLFDDWDSLGEAGKERLRAKLHANA
;
A
#
# COMPACT_ATOMS: atom_id res chain seq x y z
N MET A 1 6.89 8.92 0.96
CA MET A 1 5.53 8.63 1.41
C MET A 1 5.28 7.15 1.21
N ASN A 2 5.37 6.35 2.27
CA ASN A 2 5.02 4.93 2.23
C ASN A 2 3.49 4.72 2.23
N LEU A 3 3.05 3.46 2.20
CA LEU A 3 1.64 3.09 2.14
C LEU A 3 0.83 3.65 3.34
N ASP A 4 1.37 3.59 4.55
CA ASP A 4 0.68 4.06 5.75
C ASP A 4 0.55 5.61 5.77
N GLU A 5 1.58 6.29 5.28
CA GLU A 5 1.58 7.75 5.07
C GLU A 5 0.58 8.15 3.97
N LEU A 6 0.44 7.37 2.90
CA LEU A 6 -0.56 7.58 1.85
C LEU A 6 -1.98 7.49 2.42
N VAL A 7 -2.31 6.45 3.20
CA VAL A 7 -3.62 6.33 3.87
C VAL A 7 -3.84 7.49 4.84
N THR A 8 -2.79 7.88 5.58
CA THR A 8 -2.85 9.00 6.54
C THR A 8 -3.04 10.36 5.88
N SER A 9 -2.75 10.49 4.58
CA SER A 9 -2.95 11.74 3.83
C SER A 9 -4.44 12.09 3.61
N ILE A 10 -5.35 11.15 3.83
CA ILE A 10 -6.80 11.39 3.72
C ILE A 10 -7.27 12.23 4.92
N PRO A 11 -7.87 13.43 4.69
CA PRO A 11 -8.31 14.30 5.77
C PRO A 11 -9.62 13.81 6.43
N GLU A 12 -10.47 13.14 5.66
CA GLU A 12 -11.77 12.65 6.11
C GLU A 12 -11.62 11.36 6.91
N ALA A 13 -12.00 11.39 8.20
CA ALA A 13 -11.77 10.29 9.12
C ALA A 13 -12.46 8.98 8.68
N ASP A 14 -13.68 9.07 8.16
CA ASP A 14 -14.44 7.90 7.71
C ASP A 14 -13.79 7.25 6.47
N LEU A 15 -13.38 8.05 5.49
CA LEU A 15 -12.67 7.58 4.29
C LEU A 15 -11.31 6.98 4.64
N LYS A 16 -10.59 7.62 5.56
CA LYS A 16 -9.31 7.11 6.08
C LYS A 16 -9.51 5.76 6.76
N ALA A 17 -10.51 5.63 7.62
CA ALA A 17 -10.80 4.39 8.32
C ALA A 17 -11.17 3.27 7.35
N GLU A 18 -12.00 3.57 6.34
CA GLU A 18 -12.38 2.61 5.31
C GLU A 18 -11.16 2.12 4.52
N LEU A 19 -10.32 3.03 4.00
CA LEU A 19 -9.14 2.62 3.23
C LEU A 19 -8.13 1.89 4.11
N SER A 20 -7.96 2.31 5.37
CA SER A 20 -7.09 1.63 6.33
C SER A 20 -7.50 0.18 6.51
N GLN A 21 -8.81 -0.10 6.61
CA GLN A 21 -9.30 -1.47 6.71
C GLN A 21 -8.90 -2.29 5.48
N TRP A 22 -9.12 -1.77 4.27
CA TRP A 22 -8.74 -2.48 3.04
C TRP A 22 -7.24 -2.73 2.93
N VAL A 23 -6.42 -1.78 3.37
CA VAL A 23 -4.95 -1.92 3.40
C VAL A 23 -4.53 -2.96 4.43
N ASP A 24 -5.12 -2.96 5.63
CA ASP A 24 -4.82 -3.94 6.67
C ASP A 24 -5.22 -5.37 6.25
N GLU A 25 -6.33 -5.51 5.52
CA GLU A 25 -6.74 -6.77 4.90
C GLU A 25 -5.72 -7.23 3.85
N TRP A 26 -5.26 -6.31 2.98
CA TRP A 26 -4.21 -6.62 2.01
C TRP A 26 -2.90 -7.03 2.69
N LYS A 27 -2.47 -6.39 3.78
CA LYS A 27 -1.23 -6.77 4.49
C LYS A 27 -1.26 -8.23 4.96
N LYS A 28 -2.44 -8.74 5.32
CA LYS A 28 -2.65 -10.09 5.84
C LYS A 28 -2.83 -11.16 4.76
N ASP A 29 -3.24 -10.78 3.56
CA ASP A 29 -3.51 -11.71 2.46
C ASP A 29 -2.25 -12.13 1.68
N SER A 30 -2.44 -12.86 0.57
CA SER A 30 -1.37 -13.27 -0.35
C SER A 30 -1.35 -12.52 -1.68
N SER A 31 -2.21 -11.52 -1.89
CA SER A 31 -2.24 -10.75 -3.12
C SER A 31 -1.02 -9.84 -3.25
N ASP A 32 -0.60 -9.48 -4.46
CA ASP A 32 0.64 -8.73 -4.65
C ASP A 32 0.44 -7.20 -4.63
N VAL A 33 1.53 -6.47 -4.84
CA VAL A 33 1.55 -5.00 -4.91
C VAL A 33 0.72 -4.43 -6.07
N ASN A 34 0.54 -5.18 -7.16
CA ASN A 34 -0.31 -4.72 -8.27
C ASN A 34 -1.77 -4.76 -7.85
N ARG A 35 -2.16 -5.83 -7.15
CA ARG A 35 -3.51 -5.95 -6.62
C ARG A 35 -3.84 -4.86 -5.59
N LEU A 36 -2.85 -4.46 -4.77
CA LEU A 36 -2.99 -3.31 -3.88
C LEU A 36 -3.35 -2.04 -4.65
N TYR A 37 -2.59 -1.72 -5.70
CA TYR A 37 -2.86 -0.51 -6.49
C TYR A 37 -4.26 -0.54 -7.10
N GLU A 38 -4.66 -1.67 -7.70
CA GLU A 38 -6.01 -1.82 -8.24
C GLU A 38 -7.09 -1.61 -7.17
N LEU A 39 -6.88 -2.14 -5.96
CA LEU A 39 -7.79 -1.96 -4.84
C LEU A 39 -7.94 -0.48 -4.49
N ILE A 40 -6.82 0.23 -4.29
CA ILE A 40 -6.85 1.64 -3.87
C ILE A 40 -7.43 2.52 -4.99
N ALA A 41 -7.06 2.26 -6.25
CA ALA A 41 -7.56 3.01 -7.39
C ALA A 41 -9.06 2.79 -7.60
N LYS A 42 -9.54 1.56 -7.42
CA LYS A 42 -10.98 1.25 -7.48
C LYS A 42 -11.74 1.88 -6.32
N TRP A 43 -11.19 1.85 -5.11
CA TRP A 43 -11.77 2.54 -3.96
C TRP A 43 -11.90 4.04 -4.26
N HIS A 44 -10.80 4.69 -4.66
CA HIS A 44 -10.79 6.12 -5.00
C HIS A 44 -11.83 6.49 -6.06
N GLY A 45 -11.97 5.67 -7.12
CA GLY A 45 -12.96 5.91 -8.17
C GLY A 45 -14.43 5.72 -7.75
N ASN A 46 -14.70 5.05 -6.63
CA ASN A 46 -16.05 4.85 -6.08
C ASN A 46 -16.32 5.70 -4.83
N THR A 47 -15.32 6.43 -4.34
CA THR A 47 -15.40 7.21 -3.11
C THR A 47 -15.61 8.68 -3.43
N TRP A 48 -16.59 9.28 -2.75
CA TRP A 48 -16.86 10.71 -2.84
C TRP A 48 -16.17 11.44 -1.69
N PHE A 49 -15.17 12.25 -2.01
CA PHE A 49 -14.55 13.18 -1.06
C PHE A 49 -15.42 14.44 -0.97
N VAL A 50 -15.50 15.03 0.22
CA VAL A 50 -16.20 16.31 0.41
C VAL A 50 -15.43 17.44 -0.26
N ASP A 51 -14.09 17.38 -0.22
CA ASP A 51 -13.20 18.37 -0.84
C ASP A 51 -12.54 17.79 -2.10
N GLN A 52 -12.82 18.39 -3.26
CA GLN A 52 -12.21 18.02 -4.53
C GLN A 52 -10.69 18.17 -4.50
N ALA A 53 -10.15 19.18 -3.80
CA ALA A 53 -8.71 19.35 -3.70
C ALA A 53 -8.06 18.20 -2.92
N ALA A 54 -8.74 17.68 -1.90
CA ALA A 54 -8.31 16.49 -1.17
C ALA A 54 -8.38 15.23 -2.06
N GLN A 55 -9.43 15.08 -2.87
CA GLN A 55 -9.57 13.97 -3.83
C GLN A 55 -8.43 13.94 -4.85
N ASP A 56 -8.15 15.09 -5.46
CA ASP A 56 -7.11 15.25 -6.47
C ASP A 56 -5.71 15.09 -5.84
N GLY A 57 -5.52 15.64 -4.63
CA GLY A 57 -4.29 15.51 -3.86
C GLY A 57 -3.99 14.06 -3.49
N PHE A 58 -4.98 13.30 -3.01
CA PHE A 58 -4.84 11.88 -2.75
C PHE A 58 -4.49 11.09 -4.02
N TRP A 59 -5.15 11.40 -5.14
CA TRP A 59 -4.85 10.74 -6.41
C TRP A 59 -3.41 10.99 -6.87
N ALA A 60 -2.94 12.25 -6.80
CA ALA A 60 -1.56 12.60 -7.13
C ALA A 60 -0.56 11.87 -6.21
N ASN A 61 -0.87 11.78 -4.92
CA ASN A 61 -0.10 11.04 -3.93
C ASN A 61 -0.04 9.54 -4.26
N LEU A 62 -1.16 8.92 -4.65
CA LEU A 62 -1.22 7.52 -5.06
C LEU A 62 -0.40 7.26 -6.34
N GLN A 63 -0.45 8.15 -7.33
CA GLN A 63 0.34 8.02 -8.55
C GLN A 63 1.85 8.11 -8.27
N SER A 64 2.25 9.05 -7.41
CA SER A 64 3.63 9.18 -6.96
C SER A 64 4.11 7.94 -6.18
N PHE A 65 3.26 7.41 -5.29
CA PHE A 65 3.51 6.15 -4.60
C PHE A 65 3.69 4.99 -5.58
N LYS A 66 2.78 4.82 -6.54
CA LYS A 66 2.88 3.77 -7.56
C LYS A 66 4.22 3.85 -8.31
N GLN A 67 4.58 5.04 -8.79
CA GLN A 67 5.81 5.22 -9.56
C GLN A 67 7.06 4.82 -8.75
N GLN A 68 7.10 5.20 -7.47
CA GLN A 68 8.26 4.94 -6.63
C GLN A 68 8.27 3.52 -6.08
N ALA A 69 7.19 3.08 -5.45
CA ALA A 69 7.12 1.84 -4.68
C ALA A 69 6.75 0.60 -5.50
N ILE A 70 5.97 0.75 -6.57
CA ILE A 70 5.46 -0.39 -7.36
C ILE A 70 6.25 -0.51 -8.66
N ASP A 71 6.35 0.56 -9.44
CA ASP A 71 7.10 0.53 -10.71
C ASP A 71 8.62 0.47 -10.47
N GLY A 72 9.10 1.08 -9.39
CA GLY A 72 10.51 1.04 -8.97
C GLY A 72 10.93 -0.23 -8.22
N LEU A 73 10.00 -1.14 -7.95
CA LEU A 73 10.17 -2.27 -7.04
C LEU A 73 11.30 -3.23 -7.44
N GLY A 74 11.54 -3.41 -8.74
CA GLY A 74 12.63 -4.24 -9.26
C GLY A 74 14.04 -3.78 -8.86
N GLY A 75 14.21 -2.49 -8.54
CA GLY A 75 15.48 -1.92 -8.09
C GLY A 75 15.68 -1.97 -6.56
N MET A 76 14.68 -2.41 -5.80
CA MET A 76 14.69 -2.34 -4.34
C MET A 76 15.15 -3.62 -3.67
N THR A 77 15.86 -3.45 -2.56
CA THR A 77 16.11 -4.50 -1.56
C THR A 77 14.81 -4.89 -0.84
N VAL A 78 14.81 -6.04 -0.15
CA VAL A 78 13.68 -6.47 0.68
C VAL A 78 13.34 -5.40 1.74
N ASN A 79 14.35 -4.83 2.41
CA ASN A 79 14.13 -3.84 3.46
C ASN A 79 13.44 -2.57 2.94
N GLU A 80 13.83 -2.09 1.75
CA GLU A 80 13.18 -0.94 1.12
C GLU A 80 11.72 -1.26 0.78
N ARG A 81 11.43 -2.46 0.29
CA ARG A 81 10.05 -2.90 0.03
C ARG A 81 9.25 -2.95 1.34
N LEU A 82 9.78 -3.56 2.40
CA LEU A 82 9.12 -3.58 3.71
C LEU A 82 8.82 -2.17 4.25
N TYR A 83 9.73 -1.22 4.04
CA TYR A 83 9.53 0.18 4.37
C TYR A 83 8.38 0.81 3.57
N TRP A 84 8.38 0.66 2.25
CA TRP A 84 7.36 1.25 1.37
C TRP A 84 5.96 0.72 1.64
N PHE A 85 5.83 -0.55 2.03
CA PHE A 85 4.53 -1.20 2.25
C PHE A 85 4.14 -1.32 3.74
N GLY A 86 4.96 -0.82 4.67
CA GLY A 86 4.64 -0.81 6.11
C GLY A 86 4.52 -2.22 6.69
N LEU A 87 5.50 -3.09 6.40
CA LEU A 87 5.46 -4.53 6.70
C LEU A 87 6.59 -5.00 7.64
N PHE A 88 7.30 -4.10 8.31
CA PHE A 88 8.37 -4.50 9.24
C PHE A 88 7.86 -5.33 10.43
N ASP A 89 6.78 -4.88 11.07
CA ASP A 89 6.21 -5.59 12.22
C ASP A 89 5.70 -7.00 11.84
N ASP A 90 5.08 -7.11 10.65
CA ASP A 90 4.66 -8.40 10.09
C ASP A 90 5.88 -9.27 9.79
N TRP A 91 6.92 -8.71 9.17
CA TRP A 91 8.14 -9.44 8.85
C TRP A 91 8.83 -10.03 10.09
N ASP A 92 8.94 -9.23 11.15
CA ASP A 92 9.64 -9.62 12.38
C ASP A 92 8.85 -10.64 13.21
N SER A 93 7.52 -10.65 13.10
CA SER A 93 6.64 -11.59 13.80
C SER A 93 6.44 -12.93 13.07
N LEU A 94 6.78 -13.00 11.78
CA LEU A 94 6.57 -14.20 10.94
C LEU A 94 7.77 -15.15 10.95
N GLY A 95 7.49 -16.46 10.88
CA GLY A 95 8.49 -17.49 10.55
C GLY A 95 8.85 -17.50 9.05
N GLU A 96 9.79 -18.36 8.66
CA GLU A 96 10.33 -18.39 7.28
C GLU A 96 9.26 -18.56 6.20
N ALA A 97 8.25 -19.40 6.40
CA ALA A 97 7.15 -19.56 5.45
C ALA A 97 6.33 -18.26 5.27
N GLY A 98 6.17 -17.47 6.33
CA GLY A 98 5.51 -16.17 6.28
C GLY A 98 6.36 -15.10 5.60
N LYS A 99 7.67 -15.09 5.87
CA LYS A 99 8.62 -14.23 5.18
C LYS A 99 8.68 -14.53 3.69
N GLU A 100 8.64 -15.79 3.29
CA GLU A 100 8.58 -16.19 1.89
C GLU A 100 7.30 -15.71 1.20
N ARG A 101 6.15 -15.78 1.89
CA ARG A 101 4.91 -15.17 1.40
C ARG A 101 5.04 -13.67 1.19
N LEU A 102 5.66 -12.95 2.14
CA LEU A 102 5.91 -11.51 2.00
C LEU A 102 6.86 -11.21 0.84
N ARG A 103 7.93 -11.99 0.66
CA ARG A 103 8.82 -11.83 -0.50
C ARG A 103 8.04 -12.04 -1.81
N ALA A 104 7.19 -13.06 -1.90
CA ALA A 104 6.37 -13.30 -3.09
C ALA A 104 5.41 -12.14 -3.37
N LYS A 105 4.67 -11.67 -2.36
CA LYS A 105 3.76 -10.50 -2.41
C LYS A 105 4.49 -9.25 -2.91
N LEU A 106 5.73 -9.07 -2.47
CA LEU A 106 6.58 -7.93 -2.81
C LEU A 106 7.51 -8.20 -4.00
N HIS A 107 7.24 -9.22 -4.83
CA HIS A 107 8.08 -9.70 -5.96
C HIS A 107 9.59 -9.76 -5.67
N ALA A 108 9.97 -10.11 -4.44
CA ALA A 108 11.34 -10.16 -3.93
C ALA A 108 11.92 -11.58 -3.93
N ASN A 109 11.27 -12.50 -4.62
CA ASN A 109 11.78 -13.85 -4.85
C ASN A 109 12.79 -13.77 -5.99
N ALA A 110 14.06 -13.92 -5.65
CA ALA A 110 15.16 -14.11 -6.60
C ALA A 110 15.28 -15.60 -6.96
#